data_AF-A0A4U1JED1-F1
#
_entry.id   AF-A0A4U1JED1-F1
#
_cell.length_a   1.000
_cell.length_b   1.000
_cell.length_c   1.000
_cell.angle_alpha   90.00
_cell.angle_beta   90.00
_cell.angle_gamma   90.00
#
_symmetry.space_group_name_H-M   'P 1'
#
loop_
_entity.id
_entity.type
_entity.pdbx_description
1 polymer ?
#
loop_
_entity_poly.entity_id
_entity_poly.type
_entity_poly.pdbx_seq_one_letter_code
_entity_poly.pdbx_strand_id
1 'polypeptide(L)'
;MAANDGRDEGWFVEWRGIRVAELTDRRWEDMFWDSYRCTLLTEQPDLVQALQSSGWDPREVTFRTRITDQPAPHAFASHPPRDGRVTVRSLYVSFDLTWRERAFLLLFRLGLVK
;
A
#
# COMPACT_ATOMS: atom_id res chain seq x y z
N MET A 1 -1.14 -9.91 14.44
CA MET A 1 -0.83 -8.85 13.45
C MET A 1 -0.05 -9.50 12.33
N ALA A 2 -0.55 -9.45 11.10
CA ALA A 2 0.09 -10.11 9.96
C ALA A 2 1.53 -9.61 9.82
N ALA A 3 2.50 -10.53 9.81
CA ALA A 3 3.94 -10.26 9.83
C ALA A 3 4.49 -9.58 8.56
N ASN A 4 3.62 -8.99 7.74
CA ASN A 4 3.88 -8.57 6.36
C ASN A 4 3.24 -7.21 6.03
N ASP A 5 2.91 -6.41 7.05
CA ASP A 5 2.43 -5.01 6.94
C ASP A 5 1.27 -4.79 5.95
N GLY A 6 0.35 -5.74 5.86
CA GLY A 6 -0.83 -5.66 4.96
C GLY A 6 -0.52 -5.92 3.48
N ARG A 7 0.70 -6.35 3.13
CA ARG A 7 1.11 -6.58 1.75
C ARG A 7 0.32 -7.68 1.04
N ASP A 8 0.02 -8.78 1.71
CA ASP A 8 -0.71 -9.90 1.09
C ASP A 8 -2.22 -9.62 0.96
N GLU A 9 -2.69 -8.62 1.70
CA GLU A 9 -4.10 -8.24 1.83
C GLU A 9 -4.50 -7.23 0.76
N GLY A 10 -3.51 -6.66 0.08
CA GLY A 10 -3.66 -5.74 -1.04
C GLY A 10 -3.80 -4.28 -0.62
N TRP A 11 -3.83 -3.43 -1.64
CA TRP A 11 -3.78 -1.97 -1.48
C TRP A 11 -4.80 -1.28 -2.38
N PHE A 12 -5.38 -0.18 -1.91
CA PHE A 12 -6.05 0.78 -2.77
C PHE A 12 -5.04 1.81 -3.27
N VAL A 13 -5.20 2.21 -4.53
CA VAL A 13 -4.45 3.30 -5.15
C VAL A 13 -5.38 4.49 -5.25
N GLU A 14 -4.97 5.60 -4.66
CA GLU A 14 -5.66 6.88 -4.74
C GLU A 14 -4.85 7.86 -5.58
N TRP A 15 -5.43 8.40 -6.64
CA TRP A 15 -4.84 9.46 -7.45
C TRP A 15 -5.59 10.75 -7.19
N ARG A 16 -4.88 11.78 -6.71
CA ARG A 16 -5.47 13.08 -6.31
C ARG A 16 -6.68 12.93 -5.37
N GLY A 17 -6.58 11.97 -4.43
CA GLY A 17 -7.63 11.68 -3.44
C GLY A 17 -8.81 10.84 -3.94
N ILE A 18 -8.79 10.42 -5.21
CA ILE A 18 -9.82 9.54 -5.78
C ILE A 18 -9.28 8.12 -5.82
N ARG A 19 -10.03 7.16 -5.29
CA ARG A 19 -9.69 5.74 -5.39
C ARG A 19 -9.89 5.26 -6.82
N VAL A 20 -8.81 4.85 -7.46
CA VAL A 20 -8.78 4.57 -8.91
C VAL A 20 -8.37 3.16 -9.26
N ALA A 21 -7.68 2.46 -8.36
CA ALA A 21 -7.29 1.08 -8.59
C ALA A 21 -7.17 0.28 -7.29
N GLU A 22 -7.15 -1.03 -7.42
CA GLU A 22 -6.88 -2.00 -6.38
C GLU A 22 -5.69 -2.87 -6.79
N LEU A 23 -4.78 -3.10 -5.84
CA LEU A 23 -3.60 -3.95 -5.96
C LEU A 23 -3.82 -5.23 -5.17
N THR A 24 -3.80 -6.37 -5.85
CA THR A 24 -4.01 -7.71 -5.28
C THR A 24 -3.01 -8.71 -5.83
N ASP A 25 -3.08 -9.99 -5.42
CA ASP A 25 -2.24 -11.07 -5.96
C ASP A 25 -0.75 -10.69 -5.91
N ARG A 26 -0.23 -10.43 -4.70
CA ARG A 26 1.16 -10.03 -4.54
C ARG A 26 2.13 -11.11 -5.04
N ARG A 27 3.20 -10.69 -5.69
CA ARG A 27 4.40 -11.48 -5.96
C ARG A 27 5.62 -10.72 -5.47
N TRP A 28 6.50 -11.40 -4.76
CA TRP A 28 7.80 -10.85 -4.44
C TRP A 28 8.66 -10.88 -5.70
N GLU A 29 9.34 -9.78 -6.00
CA GLU A 29 10.24 -9.66 -7.16
C GLU A 29 11.70 -9.69 -6.70
N ASP A 30 12.33 -8.55 -6.50
CA ASP A 30 13.73 -8.43 -6.01
C ASP A 30 13.91 -7.15 -5.20
N MET A 31 14.93 -7.06 -4.36
CA MET A 31 15.36 -5.83 -3.67
C MET A 31 14.20 -5.01 -3.05
N PHE A 32 13.30 -5.68 -2.32
CA PHE A 32 12.13 -5.09 -1.66
C PHE A 32 11.05 -4.56 -2.61
N TRP A 33 11.07 -4.96 -3.87
CA TRP A 33 9.99 -4.75 -4.81
C TRP A 33 8.99 -5.88 -4.74
N ASP A 34 7.72 -5.50 -4.77
CA ASP A 34 6.60 -6.40 -4.83
C ASP A 34 5.75 -6.04 -6.05
N SER A 35 5.41 -7.02 -6.87
CA SER A 35 4.54 -6.89 -8.02
C SER A 35 3.11 -7.28 -7.65
N TYR A 36 2.14 -6.45 -8.03
CA TYR A 36 0.74 -6.67 -7.74
C TYR A 36 -0.07 -6.67 -9.03
N ARG A 37 -1.12 -7.49 -9.09
CA ARG A 37 -2.19 -7.33 -10.06
C ARG A 37 -2.91 -6.01 -9.80
N CYS A 38 -3.03 -5.18 -10.83
CA CYS A 38 -3.71 -3.89 -10.77
C CYS A 38 -5.07 -4.01 -11.45
N THR A 39 -6.14 -3.79 -10.69
CA THR A 39 -7.52 -3.73 -11.19
C THR A 39 -8.00 -2.30 -11.10
N LEU A 40 -8.37 -1.69 -12.23
CA LEU A 40 -8.94 -0.33 -12.22
C LEU A 40 -10.34 -0.34 -11.60
N LEU A 41 -10.63 0.66 -10.79
CA LEU A 41 -11.91 0.87 -10.12
C LEU A 41 -12.72 2.00 -10.78
N THR A 42 -12.26 2.51 -11.92
CA THR A 42 -12.88 3.59 -12.67
C THR A 42 -12.95 3.24 -14.15
N GLU A 43 -14.04 3.64 -14.78
CA GLU A 43 -14.25 3.54 -16.23
C GLU A 43 -14.06 4.90 -16.93
N GLN A 44 -13.74 5.96 -16.19
CA GLN A 44 -13.56 7.29 -16.76
C GLN A 44 -12.33 7.31 -17.67
N PRO A 45 -12.49 7.59 -18.98
CA PRO A 45 -11.40 7.48 -19.96
C PRO A 45 -10.16 8.29 -19.58
N ASP A 46 -10.34 9.50 -19.06
CA ASP A 46 -9.24 10.39 -18.68
C ASP A 46 -8.41 9.81 -17.53
N LEU A 47 -9.06 9.20 -16.53
CA LEU A 47 -8.37 8.55 -15.40
C LEU A 47 -7.66 7.28 -15.85
N VAL A 48 -8.30 6.48 -16.70
CA VAL A 48 -7.70 5.27 -17.27
C VAL A 48 -6.44 5.63 -18.07
N GLN A 49 -6.52 6.65 -18.93
CA GLN A 49 -5.38 7.11 -19.73
C GLN A 49 -4.27 7.66 -18.84
N ALA A 50 -4.59 8.45 -17.81
CA ALA A 50 -3.61 8.93 -16.85
C ALA A 50 -2.88 7.76 -16.17
N LEU A 51 -3.62 6.77 -15.67
CA LEU A 51 -3.03 5.60 -15.00
C LEU A 51 -2.25 4.68 -15.93
N GLN A 52 -2.48 4.73 -17.23
CA GLN A 52 -1.68 3.98 -18.20
C GLN A 52 -0.40 4.71 -18.62
N SER A 53 -0.26 6.01 -18.32
CA SER A 53 0.84 6.85 -18.80
C SER A 53 1.69 7.45 -17.68
N SER A 54 1.18 8.42 -16.93
CA SER A 54 1.95 9.21 -15.96
C SER A 54 1.31 9.32 -14.57
N GLY A 55 0.12 8.77 -14.37
CA GLY A 55 -0.67 8.86 -13.14
C GLY A 55 -0.11 8.08 -11.96
N TRP A 56 1.18 7.71 -11.99
CA TRP A 56 1.91 6.99 -10.95
C TRP A 56 3.01 7.85 -10.30
N ASP A 57 2.97 9.17 -10.51
CA ASP A 57 3.83 10.10 -9.79
C ASP A 57 3.61 9.96 -8.27
N PRO A 58 4.68 9.69 -7.48
CA PRO A 58 4.59 9.58 -6.03
C PRO A 58 4.00 10.81 -5.32
N ARG A 59 3.95 11.96 -5.98
CA ARG A 59 3.33 13.20 -5.44
C ARG A 59 1.82 13.23 -5.60
N GLU A 60 1.28 12.47 -6.55
CA GLU A 60 -0.15 12.45 -6.86
C GLU A 60 -0.83 11.15 -6.42
N VAL A 61 -0.04 10.09 -6.22
CA VAL A 61 -0.53 8.77 -5.83
C VAL A 61 -0.29 8.49 -4.35
N THR A 62 -1.32 7.99 -3.68
CA THR A 62 -1.24 7.43 -2.35
C THR A 62 -1.67 5.97 -2.37
N PHE A 63 -0.90 5.10 -1.72
CA PHE A 63 -1.25 3.70 -1.53
C PHE A 63 -1.83 3.53 -0.14
N ARG A 64 -2.97 2.86 -0.02
CA ARG A 64 -3.64 2.62 1.28
C ARG A 64 -3.90 1.15 1.47
N THR A 65 -3.60 0.63 2.66
CA THR A 65 -3.88 -0.79 2.92
C THR A 65 -5.39 -1.03 2.91
N ARG A 66 -5.83 -2.15 2.33
CA ARG A 66 -7.25 -2.51 2.29
C ARG A 66 -7.84 -2.81 3.66
N ILE A 67 -7.00 -3.18 4.64
CA ILE A 67 -7.47 -3.58 5.98
C ILE A 67 -7.81 -2.37 6.84
N THR A 68 -6.87 -1.44 6.99
CA THR A 68 -7.01 -0.32 7.94
C THR A 68 -7.22 1.03 7.25
N ASP A 69 -7.23 1.05 5.92
CA ASP A 69 -7.28 2.26 5.10
C ASP A 69 -6.14 3.25 5.42
N GLN A 70 -5.05 2.80 6.06
CA GLN A 70 -3.90 3.65 6.37
C GLN A 70 -3.00 3.84 5.16
N PRO A 71 -2.49 5.06 4.94
CA PRO A 71 -1.57 5.34 3.84
C PRO A 71 -0.19 4.74 4.10
N ALA A 72 0.49 4.33 3.03
CA ALA A 72 1.92 4.05 3.01
C ALA A 72 2.65 5.29 2.44
N PRO A 73 3.11 6.22 3.29
CA PRO A 73 3.56 7.56 2.87
C PRO A 73 4.85 7.56 2.04
N HIS A 74 5.57 6.45 2.05
CA HIS A 74 6.82 6.30 1.31
C HIS A 74 6.71 5.34 0.13
N ALA A 75 5.50 4.83 -0.14
CA ALA A 75 5.28 3.90 -1.23
C ALA A 75 5.33 4.59 -2.60
N PHE A 76 5.94 3.92 -3.57
CA PHE A 76 5.99 4.41 -4.95
C PHE A 76 6.07 3.24 -5.93
N ALA A 77 5.52 3.45 -7.12
CA ALA A 77 5.60 2.50 -8.23
C ALA A 77 6.85 2.78 -9.10
N SER A 78 7.43 1.74 -9.69
CA SER A 78 8.54 1.89 -10.64
C SER A 78 8.08 2.37 -12.01
N HIS A 79 6.88 1.99 -12.44
CA HIS A 79 6.30 2.28 -13.74
C HIS A 79 4.77 2.14 -13.70
N PRO A 80 4.04 2.66 -14.70
CA PRO A 80 2.63 2.33 -14.90
C PRO A 80 2.41 0.81 -15.08
N PRO A 81 1.19 0.28 -14.85
CA PRO A 81 0.91 -1.13 -15.00
C PRO A 81 1.32 -1.67 -16.37
N ARG A 82 2.06 -2.78 -16.38
CA ARG A 82 2.43 -3.55 -17.57
C ARG A 82 1.86 -4.96 -17.42
N ASP A 83 1.21 -5.46 -18.45
CA ASP A 83 0.53 -6.76 -18.43
C ASP A 83 -0.43 -6.94 -17.23
N GLY A 84 -1.11 -5.85 -16.85
CA GLY A 84 -2.04 -5.81 -15.72
C GLY A 84 -1.36 -5.86 -14.35
N ARG A 85 -0.04 -5.65 -14.26
CA ARG A 85 0.72 -5.64 -13.02
C ARG A 85 1.52 -4.37 -12.81
N VAL A 86 1.62 -3.93 -11.56
CA VAL A 86 2.46 -2.81 -11.15
C VAL A 86 3.44 -3.25 -10.08
N THR A 87 4.68 -2.79 -10.21
CA THR A 87 5.75 -3.08 -9.26
C THR A 87 5.92 -1.89 -8.34
N VAL A 88 5.77 -2.13 -7.04
CA VAL A 88 5.71 -1.09 -5.99
C VAL A 88 6.71 -1.43 -4.90
N ARG A 89 7.30 -0.39 -4.31
CA ARG A 89 8.21 -0.49 -3.16
C ARG A 89 7.69 0.32 -2.00
N SER A 90 8.21 0.03 -0.81
CA SER A 90 7.95 0.80 0.42
C SER A 90 6.49 0.78 0.88
N LEU A 91 5.78 -0.29 0.55
CA LEU A 91 4.46 -0.61 1.10
C LEU A 91 4.60 -1.14 2.52
N TYR A 92 4.81 -0.21 3.45
CA TYR A 92 4.83 -0.45 4.89
C TYR A 92 3.89 0.55 5.53
N VAL A 93 3.04 0.05 6.43
CA VAL A 93 2.17 0.90 7.24
C VAL A 93 2.94 1.24 8.52
N SER A 94 3.10 2.54 8.81
CA SER A 94 3.61 2.95 10.11
C SER A 94 2.53 2.73 11.16
N PHE A 95 2.71 1.74 12.02
CA PHE A 95 1.89 1.63 13.23
C PHE A 95 2.35 2.70 14.22
N ASP A 96 1.67 3.84 14.24
CA ASP A 96 1.80 4.77 15.36
C ASP A 96 1.12 4.17 16.58
N LEU A 97 1.88 3.34 17.30
CA LEU A 97 1.47 2.84 18.60
C LEU A 97 1.26 4.05 19.51
N THR A 98 0.06 4.18 20.06
CA THR A 98 -0.24 5.17 21.09
C THR A 98 0.68 4.95 22.30
N TRP A 99 0.87 5.97 23.14
CA TRP A 99 1.68 5.83 24.37
C TRP A 99 1.18 4.70 25.27
N ARG A 100 -0.13 4.41 25.25
CA ARG A 100 -0.76 3.31 26.00
C ARG A 100 -0.35 1.96 25.44
N GLU A 101 -0.39 1.79 24.12
CA GLU A 101 0.04 0.54 23.46
C GLU A 101 1.55 0.33 23.60
N ARG A 102 2.34 1.41 23.53
CA ARG A 102 3.79 1.38 23.82
C ARG A 102 4.05 0.94 25.27
N ALA A 103 3.34 1.53 26.24
CA ALA A 103 3.48 1.18 27.65
C ALA A 103 3.02 -0.27 27.91
N PHE A 104 1.91 -0.70 27.33
CA PHE A 104 1.42 -2.07 27.41
C PHE A 104 2.45 -3.07 26.86
N LEU A 105 3.00 -2.83 25.66
CA LEU A 105 4.03 -3.69 25.07
C LEU A 105 5.31 -3.74 25.93
N LEU A 106 5.68 -2.62 26.57
CA LEU A 106 6.79 -2.56 27.51
C LEU A 106 6.52 -3.41 28.76
N LEU A 107 5.35 -3.26 29.37
CA LEU A 107 4.95 -4.02 30.54
C LEU A 107 4.80 -5.52 30.23
N PHE A 108 4.26 -5.86 29.06
CA PHE A 108 4.17 -7.24 28.58
C PHE A 108 5.57 -7.86 28.37
N ARG A 109 6.51 -7.14 27.74
CA ARG A 109 7.91 -7.59 27.60
C ARG A 109 8.62 -7.80 28.93
N LEU A 110 8.28 -7.00 29.93
CA LEU A 110 8.81 -7.12 31.29
C LEU A 110 8.08 -8.20 32.12
N GLY A 111 7.08 -8.88 31.56
CA GLY A 111 6.29 -9.91 32.25
C GLY A 111 5.35 -9.36 33.33
N LEU A 112 5.10 -8.05 33.34
CA LEU A 112 4.30 -7.35 34.35
C LEU A 112 2.80 -7.38 34.05
N VAL A 113 2.43 -7.73 32.82
CA VAL A 113 1.05 -7.90 32.37
C VAL A 113 0.99 -9.14 31.48
N LYS A 114 -0.01 -9.99 31.69
CA LYS A 114 -0.27 -11.19 30.88
C LYS A 114 -1.36 -10.91 29.86
#